data_AF-R1GXG4-F1
#
_entry.id   AF-R1GXG4-F1
#
_cell.length_a   1.000
_cell.length_b   1.000
_cell.length_c   1.000
_cell.angle_alpha   90.00
_cell.angle_beta   90.00
_cell.angle_gamma   90.00
#
_symmetry.space_group_name_H-M   'P 1'
#
loop_
_entity.id
_entity.type
_entity.pdbx_description
1 polymer ?
#
loop_
_entity_poly.entity_id
_entity_poly.type
_entity_poly.pdbx_seq_one_letter_code
_entity_poly.pdbx_strand_id
1 'polypeptide(L)'
;MQTPLDSPPAAAPRSRQQAGLACDECRRRKLRCDRGQPHCGACRESGVVCNRTSTRQPRGPKKGHLRALQSRIVALERRLSDQNLGDEFVGFPEDSDAFAEPLQSLDDLLAQGLQHGPQQDAMASGSSNSSAVELVTPPPLLGSSPVDCISDLMRADLDHLYFDRAHTFCPMLSKRRYFSRARQPRCSDVDSFSCLQHAMWTLAVSMSSQFQYIQDDLYAYTRLMLESLELDPLQVDCIQIEQVQAWALLAMYEFMRVGYRRGWMSAGKCFRFAILMKLHNIDGLDGIAVNSSVTLSWAEIEERRRTFWMAYTIDRFISLLDQLPLTFDQHVVSIAPDPKVNVSQR
;
A
#
# COMPACT_ATOMS: atom_id res chain seq x y z
N MET A 1 -49.24 -17.13 72.08
CA MET A 1 -48.79 -16.23 71.00
C MET A 1 -47.33 -16.56 70.71
N GLN A 2 -47.09 -17.20 69.56
CA GLN A 2 -45.76 -17.59 69.09
C GLN A 2 -45.28 -16.57 68.05
N THR A 3 -44.09 -16.00 68.22
CA THR A 3 -43.13 -15.69 67.14
C THR A 3 -41.73 -15.53 67.76
N PRO A 4 -40.71 -16.29 67.32
CA PRO A 4 -39.32 -16.10 67.73
C PRO A 4 -38.58 -15.09 66.84
N LEU A 5 -37.49 -14.55 67.40
CA LEU A 5 -36.52 -13.64 66.80
C LEU A 5 -35.90 -14.17 65.49
N ASP A 6 -36.06 -13.42 64.39
CA ASP A 6 -35.33 -13.64 63.15
C ASP A 6 -33.86 -13.23 63.30
N SER A 7 -32.98 -14.22 63.13
CA SER A 7 -31.53 -14.07 63.06
C SER A 7 -31.11 -13.64 61.64
N PRO A 8 -30.04 -12.85 61.46
CA PRO A 8 -29.60 -12.44 60.14
C PRO A 8 -29.04 -13.63 59.35
N PRO A 9 -29.25 -13.70 58.02
CA PRO A 9 -28.76 -14.82 57.22
C PRO A 9 -27.22 -14.83 57.20
N ALA A 10 -26.68 -15.95 57.68
CA ALA A 10 -25.26 -16.25 57.66
C ALA A 10 -24.67 -16.12 56.25
N ALA A 11 -23.59 -15.34 56.15
CA ALA A 11 -22.83 -15.15 54.92
C ALA A 11 -22.36 -16.52 54.37
N ALA A 12 -22.79 -16.83 53.15
CA ALA A 12 -22.40 -18.05 52.46
C ALA A 12 -20.87 -18.16 52.34
N PRO A 13 -20.29 -19.37 52.54
CA PRO A 13 -18.86 -19.58 52.43
C PRO A 13 -18.40 -19.28 51.00
N ARG A 14 -17.43 -18.35 50.89
CA ARG A 14 -16.78 -18.00 49.62
C ARG A 14 -16.16 -19.25 49.01
N SER A 15 -16.71 -19.70 47.89
CA SER A 15 -16.16 -20.81 47.12
C SER A 15 -14.70 -20.52 46.79
N ARG A 16 -13.85 -21.51 47.06
CA ARG A 16 -12.40 -21.49 46.81
C ARG A 16 -12.20 -21.24 45.31
N GLN A 17 -11.77 -20.02 44.97
CA GLN A 17 -11.75 -19.53 43.59
C GLN A 17 -10.82 -20.37 42.71
N GLN A 18 -11.39 -21.06 41.72
CA GLN A 18 -10.64 -21.52 40.55
C GLN A 18 -9.91 -20.33 39.92
N ALA A 19 -8.67 -20.55 39.48
CA ALA A 19 -7.80 -19.53 38.89
C ALA A 19 -8.29 -19.10 37.49
N GLY A 20 -9.38 -18.34 37.42
CA GLY A 20 -9.89 -17.75 36.17
C GLY A 20 -9.10 -16.50 35.76
N LEU A 21 -8.98 -16.24 34.45
CA LEU A 21 -8.32 -15.03 33.94
C LEU A 21 -9.05 -13.75 34.39
N ALA A 22 -8.29 -12.70 34.71
CA ALA A 22 -8.84 -11.35 34.92
C ALA A 22 -9.44 -10.81 33.60
N CYS A 23 -10.49 -9.98 33.69
CA CYS A 23 -11.08 -9.30 32.55
C CYS A 23 -10.09 -8.35 31.86
N ASP A 24 -10.39 -7.98 30.62
CA ASP A 24 -9.47 -7.24 29.77
C ASP A 24 -9.18 -5.84 30.33
N GLU A 25 -10.17 -5.15 30.89
CA GLU A 25 -9.99 -3.81 31.42
C GLU A 25 -9.20 -3.79 32.74
N CYS A 26 -9.45 -4.73 33.66
CA CYS A 26 -8.61 -4.87 34.86
C CYS A 26 -7.17 -5.25 34.48
N ARG A 27 -6.97 -6.05 33.42
CA ARG A 27 -5.64 -6.41 32.92
C ARG A 27 -4.93 -5.20 32.30
N ARG A 28 -5.63 -4.40 31.51
CA ARG A 28 -5.12 -3.17 30.88
C ARG A 28 -4.73 -2.12 31.93
N ARG A 29 -5.58 -1.92 32.94
CA ARG A 29 -5.34 -0.98 34.06
C ARG A 29 -4.42 -1.52 35.15
N LYS A 30 -3.99 -2.79 35.06
CA LYS A 30 -3.20 -3.49 36.09
C LYS A 30 -3.85 -3.47 37.47
N LEU A 31 -5.18 -3.55 37.52
CA LEU A 31 -5.98 -3.57 38.74
C LEU A 31 -6.38 -5.00 39.12
N ARG A 32 -6.65 -5.23 40.41
CA ARG A 32 -7.14 -6.52 40.90
C ARG A 32 -8.57 -6.76 40.41
N CYS A 33 -8.79 -7.84 39.68
CA CYS A 33 -10.12 -8.26 39.23
C CYS A 33 -10.75 -9.21 40.26
N ASP A 34 -11.90 -8.82 40.81
CA ASP A 34 -12.72 -9.61 41.73
C ASP A 34 -13.56 -10.69 41.02
N ARG A 35 -13.59 -10.68 39.68
CA ARG A 35 -14.17 -11.72 38.82
C ARG A 35 -15.70 -11.95 38.98
N GLY A 36 -16.45 -11.01 39.57
CA GLY A 36 -17.91 -11.07 39.63
C GLY A 36 -18.60 -11.19 38.25
N GLN A 37 -19.69 -11.95 38.14
CA GLN A 37 -20.54 -12.03 36.93
C GLN A 37 -21.82 -11.22 37.15
N PRO A 38 -22.34 -10.47 36.15
CA PRO A 38 -21.87 -10.32 34.76
C PRO A 38 -20.69 -9.34 34.58
N HIS A 39 -20.44 -8.46 35.55
CA HIS A 39 -19.32 -7.52 35.54
C HIS A 39 -18.53 -7.62 36.84
N CYS A 40 -17.20 -7.43 36.79
CA CYS A 40 -16.41 -7.31 38.00
C CYS A 40 -16.68 -5.95 38.68
N GLY A 41 -16.53 -5.88 40.00
CA GLY A 41 -16.81 -4.68 40.80
C GLY A 41 -16.07 -3.45 40.31
N ALA A 42 -14.79 -3.60 39.94
CA ALA A 42 -13.99 -2.50 39.41
C ALA A 42 -14.54 -1.93 38.08
N CYS A 43 -14.99 -2.80 37.16
CA CYS A 43 -15.61 -2.38 35.91
C CYS A 43 -16.99 -1.77 36.14
N ARG A 44 -17.76 -2.30 37.09
CA ARG A 44 -19.09 -1.79 37.45
C ARG A 44 -19.00 -0.36 38.01
N GLU A 45 -18.09 -0.13 38.95
CA GLU A 45 -17.86 1.19 39.53
C GLU A 45 -17.32 2.20 38.51
N SER A 46 -16.49 1.73 37.57
CA SER A 46 -15.96 2.56 36.50
C SER A 46 -16.93 2.80 35.34
N GLY A 47 -18.12 2.16 35.34
CA GLY A 47 -19.10 2.28 34.25
C GLY A 47 -18.62 1.75 32.88
N VAL A 48 -17.61 0.89 32.86
CA VAL A 48 -16.97 0.39 31.62
C VAL A 48 -17.37 -1.06 31.33
N VAL A 49 -17.41 -1.39 30.05
CA VAL A 49 -17.76 -2.74 29.58
C VAL A 49 -16.73 -3.77 30.05
N CYS A 50 -17.18 -4.73 30.85
CA CYS A 50 -16.33 -5.80 31.38
C CYS A 50 -16.27 -6.99 30.42
N ASN A 51 -15.31 -7.02 29.51
CA ASN A 51 -15.09 -8.16 28.62
C ASN A 51 -14.06 -9.17 29.19
N ARG A 52 -14.32 -10.47 29.04
CA ARG A 52 -13.42 -11.56 29.44
C ARG A 52 -13.06 -12.40 28.23
N THR A 53 -12.04 -11.97 27.50
CA THR A 53 -11.53 -12.76 26.37
C THR A 53 -10.80 -14.01 26.88
N SER A 54 -11.21 -15.22 26.44
CA SER A 54 -10.61 -16.49 26.87
C SER A 54 -9.26 -16.79 26.18
N THR A 55 -9.00 -16.15 25.04
CA THR A 55 -7.78 -16.30 24.25
C THR A 55 -6.75 -15.25 24.64
N ARG A 56 -5.57 -15.68 25.13
CA ARG A 56 -4.44 -14.78 25.35
C ARG A 56 -3.90 -14.31 24.00
N GLN A 57 -3.98 -13.01 23.72
CA GLN A 57 -3.22 -12.37 22.64
C GLN A 57 -1.72 -12.69 22.82
N PRO A 58 -1.00 -13.19 21.80
CA PRO A 58 0.42 -13.50 21.92
C PRO A 58 1.20 -12.23 22.23
N ARG A 59 2.07 -12.29 23.25
CA ARG A 59 2.97 -11.17 23.56
C ARG A 59 4.01 -11.09 22.44
N GLY A 60 4.26 -9.87 21.96
CA GLY A 60 5.29 -9.62 20.94
C GLY A 60 6.67 -10.20 21.33
N PRO A 61 7.61 -10.28 20.37
CA PRO A 61 8.91 -10.93 20.55
C PRO A 61 9.62 -10.43 21.82
N LYS A 62 10.21 -11.35 22.59
CA LYS A 62 10.87 -11.02 23.87
C LYS A 62 11.92 -9.92 23.65
N LYS A 63 11.86 -8.86 24.48
CA LYS A 63 12.81 -7.73 24.48
C LYS A 63 14.24 -8.28 24.56
N GLY A 64 14.98 -8.22 23.46
CA GLY A 64 16.33 -8.80 23.34
C GLY A 64 16.52 -9.79 22.18
N HIS A 65 15.44 -10.30 21.57
CA HIS A 65 15.54 -11.21 20.41
C HIS A 65 16.26 -10.54 19.22
N LEU A 66 15.97 -9.27 18.97
CA LEU A 66 16.67 -8.47 17.95
C LEU A 66 18.17 -8.35 18.23
N ARG A 67 18.58 -8.12 19.49
CA ARG A 67 20.00 -8.05 19.87
C ARG A 67 20.71 -9.40 19.74
N ALA A 68 20.01 -10.50 20.03
CA ALA A 68 20.53 -11.85 19.85
C ALA A 68 20.73 -12.20 18.37
N LEU A 69 19.79 -11.79 17.50
CA LEU A 69 19.92 -11.94 16.05
C LEU A 69 21.07 -11.09 15.50
N GLN A 70 21.17 -9.82 15.91
CA GLN A 70 22.29 -8.94 15.53
C GLN A 70 23.65 -9.52 15.93
N SER A 71 23.77 -10.06 17.15
CA SER A 71 25.00 -10.70 17.63
C SER A 71 25.36 -11.95 16.82
N ARG A 72 24.34 -12.71 16.37
CA ARG A 72 24.52 -13.92 15.56
C ARG A 72 24.94 -13.60 14.12
N ILE A 73 24.43 -12.50 13.55
CA ILE A 73 24.84 -12.00 12.23
C ILE A 73 26.32 -11.64 12.25
N VAL A 74 26.75 -10.81 13.22
CA VAL A 74 28.17 -10.42 13.36
C VAL A 74 29.09 -11.63 13.54
N ALA A 75 28.66 -12.65 14.28
CA ALA A 75 29.43 -13.87 14.47
C ALA A 75 29.53 -14.72 13.18
N LEU A 76 28.48 -14.72 12.34
CA LEU A 76 28.47 -15.44 11.06
C LEU A 76 29.28 -14.69 10.00
N GLU A 77 29.17 -13.37 9.93
CA GLU A 77 29.97 -12.52 9.05
C GLU A 77 31.46 -12.71 9.31
N ARG A 78 31.90 -12.70 10.58
CA ARG A 78 33.29 -13.01 10.93
C ARG A 78 33.74 -14.39 10.48
N ARG A 79 32.88 -15.40 10.64
CA ARG A 79 33.18 -16.78 10.19
C ARG A 79 33.25 -16.90 8.68
N LEU A 80 32.47 -16.10 7.95
CA LEU A 80 32.52 -16.05 6.49
C LEU A 80 33.75 -15.28 6.00
N SER A 81 34.15 -14.20 6.68
CA SER A 81 35.39 -13.47 6.41
C SER A 81 36.64 -14.32 6.68
N ASP A 82 36.65 -15.11 7.75
CA ASP A 82 37.74 -16.04 8.07
C ASP A 82 37.82 -17.22 7.08
N GLN A 83 36.74 -17.51 6.35
CA GLN A 83 36.62 -18.61 5.41
C GLN A 83 36.80 -18.21 3.94
N ASN A 84 37.35 -17.04 3.63
CA ASN A 84 37.49 -16.58 2.25
C ASN A 84 38.35 -17.56 1.40
N LEU A 85 37.66 -18.48 0.71
CA LEU A 85 38.08 -19.06 -0.55
C LEU A 85 38.14 -17.89 -1.53
N GLY A 86 39.37 -17.54 -1.90
CA GLY A 86 39.62 -16.51 -2.89
C GLY A 86 39.00 -16.84 -4.26
N ASP A 87 38.65 -15.74 -4.91
CA ASP A 87 38.81 -15.46 -6.34
C ASP A 87 37.69 -15.89 -7.30
N GLU A 88 36.84 -14.91 -7.63
CA GLU A 88 36.67 -14.33 -8.97
C GLU A 88 35.26 -13.71 -9.06
N PHE A 89 35.14 -12.42 -8.75
CA PHE A 89 34.06 -11.62 -9.31
C PHE A 89 34.52 -10.18 -9.56
N VAL A 90 34.38 -9.78 -10.82
CA VAL A 90 34.83 -8.56 -11.48
C VAL A 90 34.58 -7.30 -10.66
N GLY A 91 35.66 -6.60 -10.30
CA GLY A 91 35.60 -5.25 -9.78
C GLY A 91 35.09 -4.28 -10.83
N PHE A 92 34.04 -3.55 -10.50
CA PHE A 92 33.71 -2.29 -11.16
C PHE A 92 34.59 -1.19 -10.56
N PRO A 93 35.14 -0.26 -11.36
CA PRO A 93 35.99 0.81 -10.85
C PRO A 93 35.18 1.74 -9.94
N GLU A 94 35.69 1.96 -8.73
CA GLU A 94 35.35 3.07 -7.87
C GLU A 94 35.98 4.34 -8.46
N ASP A 95 35.16 5.28 -8.92
CA ASP A 95 35.51 6.70 -8.92
C ASP A 95 34.45 7.44 -8.09
N SER A 96 34.78 7.59 -6.82
CA SER A 96 34.26 8.62 -5.92
C SER A 96 35.05 9.89 -6.17
N ASP A 97 34.38 11.00 -6.50
CA ASP A 97 34.56 12.30 -5.84
C ASP A 97 33.92 13.42 -6.65
N ALA A 98 32.64 13.72 -6.37
CA ALA A 98 32.09 15.07 -6.53
C ALA A 98 30.65 15.13 -5.97
N PHE A 99 30.45 15.10 -4.66
CA PHE A 99 29.31 15.77 -4.00
C PHE A 99 29.60 15.92 -2.49
N ALA A 100 30.49 16.85 -2.16
CA ALA A 100 30.55 17.46 -0.84
C ALA A 100 30.51 18.98 -1.04
N GLU A 101 29.32 19.56 -1.00
CA GLU A 101 29.13 21.00 -0.85
C GLU A 101 28.07 21.23 0.24
N PRO A 102 28.36 22.06 1.28
CA PRO A 102 27.46 22.27 2.40
C PRO A 102 26.27 23.16 2.01
N LEU A 103 25.06 22.79 2.43
CA LEU A 103 23.88 23.66 2.39
C LEU A 103 24.17 24.99 3.11
N GLN A 104 24.25 26.09 2.37
CA GLN A 104 24.19 27.44 2.91
C GLN A 104 22.76 27.76 3.39
N SER A 105 22.69 28.43 4.55
CA SER A 105 21.45 28.66 5.28
C SER A 105 20.47 29.55 4.51
N LEU A 106 19.19 29.19 4.63
CA LEU A 106 18.03 29.91 4.08
C LEU A 106 17.86 31.35 4.64
N ASP A 107 18.70 31.77 5.58
CA ASP A 107 18.62 33.08 6.22
C ASP A 107 19.32 34.21 5.42
N ASP A 108 20.28 33.90 4.53
CA ASP A 108 21.04 34.93 3.78
C ASP A 108 20.35 35.43 2.49
N LEU A 109 19.35 34.72 1.96
CA LEU A 109 18.59 35.15 0.78
C LEU A 109 17.47 36.16 1.10
N LEU A 110 17.05 36.24 2.38
CA LEU A 110 16.02 37.18 2.82
C LEU A 110 16.55 38.59 3.11
N ALA A 111 17.88 38.77 3.18
CA ALA A 111 18.52 40.04 3.52
C ALA A 111 18.88 40.94 2.31
N GLN A 112 18.82 40.43 1.06
CA GLN A 112 19.28 41.14 -0.14
C GLN A 112 18.16 41.76 -1.00
N GLY A 113 16.90 41.72 -0.56
CA GLY A 113 15.75 42.22 -1.32
C GLY A 113 15.39 43.71 -1.16
N LEU A 114 16.16 44.48 -0.39
CA LEU A 114 15.88 45.91 -0.16
C LEU A 114 17.11 46.75 -0.46
N GLN A 115 17.25 47.19 -1.71
CA GLN A 115 17.79 48.51 -2.13
C GLN A 115 18.09 48.46 -3.64
N HIS A 116 17.43 49.33 -4.41
CA HIS A 116 17.93 50.14 -5.55
C HIS A 116 16.80 50.37 -6.59
N GLY A 117 16.17 51.55 -6.52
CA GLY A 117 15.47 52.18 -7.66
C GLY A 117 16.46 52.94 -8.55
N PRO A 118 16.05 53.40 -9.75
CA PRO A 118 15.51 54.77 -9.84
C PRO A 118 14.37 55.03 -10.87
N GLN A 119 13.76 56.21 -10.67
CA GLN A 119 12.81 57.07 -11.45
C GLN A 119 13.10 57.17 -12.97
N GLN A 120 12.23 57.58 -13.92
CA GLN A 120 10.97 58.35 -14.07
C GLN A 120 10.54 58.14 -15.57
N ASP A 121 9.30 58.07 -16.05
CA ASP A 121 8.32 59.16 -16.23
C ASP A 121 6.97 58.67 -16.84
N ALA A 122 5.91 59.40 -16.47
CA ALA A 122 4.67 59.74 -17.22
C ALA A 122 3.50 58.73 -17.44
N MET A 123 2.46 58.95 -16.63
CA MET A 123 1.02 59.13 -16.96
C MET A 123 0.26 58.11 -17.84
N ALA A 124 -0.66 57.34 -17.24
CA ALA A 124 -2.11 57.60 -17.29
C ALA A 124 -2.95 56.42 -16.74
N SER A 125 -3.71 56.72 -15.68
CA SER A 125 -5.11 56.34 -15.41
C SER A 125 -5.62 54.92 -15.74
N GLY A 126 -6.07 54.20 -14.71
CA GLY A 126 -7.27 53.36 -14.82
C GLY A 126 -7.26 52.01 -14.09
N SER A 127 -7.66 52.05 -12.82
CA SER A 127 -8.60 51.10 -12.19
C SER A 127 -8.29 49.60 -12.05
N SER A 128 -8.42 49.17 -10.79
CA SER A 128 -8.95 47.88 -10.31
C SER A 128 -7.99 46.69 -10.14
N ASN A 129 -7.75 46.41 -8.86
CA ASN A 129 -7.26 45.16 -8.28
C ASN A 129 -7.95 43.92 -8.87
N SER A 130 -7.16 42.93 -9.29
CA SER A 130 -7.45 41.51 -9.03
C SER A 130 -6.16 40.72 -9.13
N SER A 131 -5.89 39.95 -8.08
CA SER A 131 -4.76 39.04 -7.96
C SER A 131 -4.67 38.09 -9.16
N ALA A 132 -3.64 38.24 -9.98
CA ALA A 132 -3.25 37.22 -10.93
C ALA A 132 -2.49 36.14 -10.16
N VAL A 133 -3.22 35.10 -9.76
CA VAL A 133 -2.63 33.78 -9.55
C VAL A 133 -2.06 33.40 -10.91
N GLU A 134 -0.74 33.25 -11.02
CA GLU A 134 -0.12 32.65 -12.21
C GLU A 134 -0.70 31.24 -12.36
N LEU A 135 -1.69 31.15 -13.24
CA LEU A 135 -2.24 29.91 -13.73
C LEU A 135 -1.07 29.21 -14.42
N VAL A 136 -0.49 28.23 -13.72
CA VAL A 136 0.35 27.19 -14.32
C VAL A 136 -0.41 26.71 -15.54
N THR A 137 0.11 27.06 -16.71
CA THR A 137 -0.42 26.67 -18.00
C THR A 137 -0.56 25.14 -18.01
N PRO A 138 -1.75 24.59 -18.31
CA PRO A 138 -1.83 23.16 -18.55
C PRO A 138 -0.95 22.81 -19.75
N PRO A 139 -0.26 21.65 -19.76
CA PRO A 139 0.46 21.19 -20.93
C PRO A 139 -0.49 21.11 -22.14
N PRO A 140 0.04 21.28 -23.36
CA PRO A 140 -0.76 21.62 -24.53
C PRO A 140 -1.81 20.55 -24.82
N LEU A 141 -3.00 21.03 -25.16
CA LEU A 141 -4.17 20.28 -25.61
C LEU A 141 -3.78 19.18 -26.59
N LEU A 142 -4.29 17.96 -26.35
CA LEU A 142 -4.17 16.80 -27.22
C LEU A 142 -4.48 17.19 -28.68
N GLY A 143 -3.43 17.36 -29.47
CA GLY A 143 -3.48 16.99 -30.89
C GLY A 143 -3.60 15.47 -30.95
N SER A 144 -4.45 14.96 -31.85
CA SER A 144 -4.67 13.54 -32.19
C SER A 144 -3.80 12.55 -31.39
N SER A 145 -4.42 11.84 -30.44
CA SER A 145 -3.71 10.92 -29.56
C SER A 145 -3.00 9.85 -30.39
N PRO A 146 -1.70 9.58 -30.21
CA PRO A 146 -1.01 8.46 -30.86
C PRO A 146 -1.65 7.09 -30.54
N VAL A 147 -2.57 7.04 -29.56
CA VAL A 147 -3.36 5.85 -29.20
C VAL A 147 -4.56 5.61 -30.13
N ASP A 148 -4.99 6.60 -30.91
CA ASP A 148 -6.01 6.41 -31.95
C ASP A 148 -5.51 5.51 -33.10
N CYS A 149 -4.20 5.28 -33.19
CA CYS A 149 -3.58 4.38 -34.16
C CYS A 149 -3.62 2.90 -33.74
N ILE A 150 -4.07 2.55 -32.52
CA ILE A 150 -4.14 1.16 -32.06
C ILE A 150 -5.47 0.53 -32.51
N SER A 151 -5.41 -0.22 -33.61
CA SER A 151 -6.53 -1.00 -34.13
C SER A 151 -7.08 -1.99 -33.09
N ASP A 152 -8.36 -2.35 -33.22
CA ASP A 152 -9.00 -3.39 -32.38
C ASP A 152 -8.21 -4.71 -32.41
N LEU A 153 -7.63 -5.06 -33.56
CA LEU A 153 -6.81 -6.26 -33.71
C LEU A 153 -5.52 -6.18 -32.90
N MET A 154 -4.83 -5.04 -32.94
CA MET A 154 -3.61 -4.82 -32.15
C MET A 154 -3.91 -4.88 -30.65
N ARG A 155 -5.05 -4.33 -30.20
CA ARG A 155 -5.46 -4.41 -28.79
C ARG A 155 -5.69 -5.84 -28.36
N ALA A 156 -6.34 -6.66 -29.20
CA ALA A 156 -6.52 -8.08 -28.93
C ALA A 156 -5.17 -8.82 -28.84
N ASP A 157 -4.24 -8.55 -29.75
CA ASP A 157 -2.90 -9.14 -29.74
C ASP A 157 -2.12 -8.76 -28.48
N LEU A 158 -2.18 -7.49 -28.06
CA LEU A 158 -1.54 -7.00 -26.83
C LEU A 158 -2.17 -7.60 -25.57
N ASP A 159 -3.50 -7.77 -25.53
CA ASP A 159 -4.18 -8.49 -24.45
C ASP A 159 -3.66 -9.93 -24.34
N HIS A 160 -3.57 -10.63 -25.47
CA HIS A 160 -3.04 -12.00 -25.51
C HIS A 160 -1.58 -12.07 -25.07
N LEU A 161 -0.75 -11.15 -25.57
CA LEU A 161 0.68 -11.06 -25.24
C LEU A 161 0.90 -10.81 -23.75
N TYR A 162 0.07 -9.96 -23.12
CA TYR A 162 0.09 -9.77 -21.68
C TYR A 162 -0.14 -11.09 -20.93
N PHE A 163 -1.21 -11.83 -21.27
CA PHE A 163 -1.54 -13.07 -20.57
C PHE A 163 -0.56 -14.21 -20.83
N ASP A 164 0.17 -14.17 -21.94
CA ASP A 164 1.19 -15.15 -22.28
C ASP A 164 2.51 -14.89 -21.56
N ARG A 165 2.97 -13.63 -21.56
CA ARG A 165 4.32 -13.26 -21.08
C ARG A 165 4.30 -12.57 -19.73
N ALA A 166 3.55 -11.48 -19.61
CA ALA A 166 3.55 -10.63 -18.41
C ALA A 166 2.85 -11.29 -17.22
N HIS A 167 1.72 -11.97 -17.46
CA HIS A 167 0.93 -12.60 -16.41
C HIS A 167 1.69 -13.72 -15.67
N THR A 168 2.66 -14.35 -16.33
CA THR A 168 3.49 -15.41 -15.74
C THR A 168 4.30 -14.93 -14.53
N PHE A 169 4.79 -13.69 -14.55
CA PHE A 169 5.53 -13.11 -13.42
C PHE A 169 4.74 -12.02 -12.66
N CYS A 170 3.68 -11.48 -13.24
CA CYS A 170 2.73 -10.57 -12.59
C CYS A 170 1.30 -11.13 -12.57
N PRO A 171 1.03 -12.23 -11.84
CA PRO A 171 -0.26 -12.93 -11.89
C PRO A 171 -1.36 -12.23 -11.08
N MET A 172 -1.69 -10.97 -11.37
CA MET A 172 -2.71 -10.20 -10.61
C MET A 172 -4.14 -10.39 -11.13
N LEU A 173 -4.30 -10.61 -12.44
CA LEU A 173 -5.59 -10.51 -13.14
C LEU A 173 -6.21 -11.87 -13.45
N SER A 174 -7.54 -12.02 -13.32
CA SER A 174 -8.24 -13.20 -13.84
C SER A 174 -8.49 -13.05 -15.32
N LYS A 175 -7.88 -13.93 -16.13
CA LYS A 175 -8.07 -13.98 -17.58
C LYS A 175 -9.55 -13.98 -17.99
N ARG A 176 -10.38 -14.82 -17.33
CA ARG A 176 -11.82 -14.91 -17.65
C ARG A 176 -12.55 -13.60 -17.39
N ARG A 177 -12.27 -12.98 -16.25
CA ARG A 177 -12.95 -11.74 -15.85
C ARG A 177 -12.53 -10.57 -16.74
N TYR A 178 -11.23 -10.44 -17.00
CA TYR A 178 -10.70 -9.41 -17.88
C TYR A 178 -11.37 -9.46 -19.26
N PHE A 179 -11.36 -10.60 -19.95
CA PHE A 179 -11.98 -10.71 -21.27
C PHE A 179 -13.50 -10.54 -21.24
N SER A 180 -14.17 -10.88 -20.13
CA SER A 180 -15.61 -10.63 -19.99
C SER A 180 -15.93 -9.13 -19.91
N ARG A 181 -15.07 -8.35 -19.25
CA ARG A 181 -15.21 -6.89 -19.11
C ARG A 181 -14.72 -6.16 -20.36
N ALA A 182 -13.63 -6.61 -20.98
CA ALA A 182 -13.07 -6.02 -22.20
C ALA A 182 -14.01 -6.09 -23.42
N ARG A 183 -15.01 -7.00 -23.40
CA ARG A 183 -16.06 -7.10 -24.43
C ARG A 183 -17.15 -6.05 -24.30
N GLN A 184 -17.25 -5.38 -23.15
CA GLN A 184 -18.26 -4.35 -22.93
C GLN A 184 -17.91 -3.10 -23.73
N PRO A 185 -18.90 -2.35 -24.25
CA PRO A 185 -18.64 -1.12 -24.99
C PRO A 185 -17.88 -0.14 -24.11
N ARG A 186 -16.83 0.45 -24.67
CA ARG A 186 -15.99 1.43 -23.95
C ARG A 186 -16.81 2.67 -23.67
N CYS A 187 -16.73 3.16 -22.43
CA CYS A 187 -17.13 4.52 -22.14
C CYS A 187 -16.07 5.47 -22.72
N SER A 188 -16.47 6.66 -23.16
CA SER A 188 -15.54 7.69 -23.63
C SER A 188 -14.71 8.30 -22.51
N ASP A 189 -15.14 8.13 -21.26
CA ASP A 189 -14.46 8.67 -20.08
C ASP A 189 -13.29 7.77 -19.62
N VAL A 190 -12.24 8.40 -19.10
CA VAL A 190 -11.09 7.72 -18.49
C VAL A 190 -11.55 7.05 -17.20
N ASP A 191 -11.68 5.72 -17.22
CA ASP A 191 -12.01 4.91 -16.05
C ASP A 191 -10.85 4.03 -15.59
N SER A 192 -10.91 3.52 -14.36
CA SER A 192 -9.84 2.70 -13.78
C SER A 192 -9.55 1.44 -14.61
N PHE A 193 -10.57 0.89 -15.28
CA PHE A 193 -10.40 -0.27 -16.16
C PHE A 193 -9.64 0.09 -17.43
N SER A 194 -9.95 1.20 -18.09
CA SER A 194 -9.20 1.67 -19.25
C SER A 194 -7.74 1.94 -18.89
N CYS A 195 -7.47 2.55 -17.73
CA CYS A 195 -6.09 2.72 -17.24
C CYS A 195 -5.37 1.37 -17.08
N LEU A 196 -6.06 0.35 -16.55
CA LEU A 196 -5.52 -1.00 -16.45
C LEU A 196 -5.20 -1.60 -17.82
N GLN A 197 -6.09 -1.47 -18.81
CA GLN A 197 -5.83 -1.97 -20.16
C GLN A 197 -4.58 -1.36 -20.77
N HIS A 198 -4.42 -0.03 -20.67
CA HIS A 198 -3.25 0.66 -21.20
C HIS A 198 -1.97 0.29 -20.44
N ALA A 199 -2.03 0.08 -19.12
CA ALA A 199 -0.90 -0.43 -18.34
C ALA A 199 -0.51 -1.87 -18.73
N MET A 200 -1.49 -2.74 -18.99
CA MET A 200 -1.26 -4.09 -19.50
C MET A 200 -0.59 -4.05 -20.87
N TRP A 201 -1.08 -3.22 -21.79
CA TRP A 201 -0.51 -3.08 -23.13
C TRP A 201 0.90 -2.48 -23.07
N THR A 202 1.14 -1.46 -22.25
CA THR A 202 2.48 -0.86 -22.05
C THR A 202 3.49 -1.91 -21.62
N LEU A 203 3.13 -2.75 -20.65
CA LEU A 203 3.99 -3.84 -20.20
C LEU A 203 4.17 -4.89 -21.30
N ALA A 204 3.10 -5.27 -22.00
CA ALA A 204 3.16 -6.27 -23.08
C ALA A 204 4.05 -5.81 -24.24
N VAL A 205 3.96 -4.55 -24.66
CA VAL A 205 4.79 -3.97 -25.72
C VAL A 205 6.27 -4.08 -25.38
N SER A 206 6.65 -3.82 -24.12
CA SER A 206 8.06 -3.96 -23.68
C SER A 206 8.63 -5.37 -23.87
N MET A 207 7.76 -6.37 -23.95
CA MET A 207 8.11 -7.78 -24.11
C MET A 207 8.01 -8.27 -25.55
N SER A 208 7.67 -7.42 -26.52
CA SER A 208 7.57 -7.79 -27.94
C SER A 208 8.38 -6.86 -28.83
N SER A 209 9.15 -7.45 -29.75
CA SER A 209 9.85 -6.70 -30.78
C SER A 209 8.91 -6.09 -31.83
N GLN A 210 7.72 -6.67 -32.02
CA GLN A 210 6.77 -6.23 -33.06
C GLN A 210 6.17 -4.85 -32.79
N PHE A 211 6.09 -4.45 -31.52
CA PHE A 211 5.37 -3.24 -31.10
C PHE A 211 6.30 -2.15 -30.55
N GLN A 212 7.62 -2.25 -30.75
CA GLN A 212 8.57 -1.29 -30.18
C GLN A 212 8.30 0.17 -30.61
N TYR A 213 7.73 0.37 -31.80
CA TYR A 213 7.44 1.69 -32.36
C TYR A 213 6.34 2.47 -31.60
N ILE A 214 5.44 1.81 -30.87
CA ILE A 214 4.40 2.47 -30.06
C ILE A 214 4.74 2.54 -28.58
N GLN A 215 5.86 1.98 -28.16
CA GLN A 215 6.16 1.75 -26.75
C GLN A 215 6.17 3.05 -25.94
N ASP A 216 6.88 4.07 -26.43
CA ASP A 216 7.12 5.29 -25.66
C ASP A 216 5.87 6.18 -25.63
N ASP A 217 5.15 6.26 -26.76
CA ASP A 217 3.86 6.96 -26.84
C ASP A 217 2.80 6.31 -25.93
N LEU A 218 2.73 4.97 -25.94
CA LEU A 218 1.78 4.24 -25.12
C LEU A 218 2.10 4.37 -23.63
N TYR A 219 3.38 4.35 -23.25
CA TYR A 219 3.80 4.61 -21.87
C TYR A 219 3.42 6.03 -21.42
N ALA A 220 3.74 7.04 -22.23
CA ALA A 220 3.43 8.44 -21.93
C ALA A 220 1.91 8.63 -21.75
N TYR A 221 1.11 8.08 -22.65
CA TYR A 221 -0.34 8.14 -22.57
C TYR A 221 -0.90 7.41 -21.35
N THR A 222 -0.45 6.18 -21.08
CA THR A 222 -0.88 5.40 -19.91
C THR A 222 -0.63 6.16 -18.61
N ARG A 223 0.52 6.83 -18.52
CA ARG A 223 0.85 7.63 -17.35
C ARG A 223 -0.10 8.82 -17.19
N LEU A 224 -0.35 9.56 -18.27
CA LEU A 224 -1.26 10.70 -18.26
C LEU A 224 -2.67 10.27 -17.82
N MET A 225 -3.17 9.14 -18.32
CA MET A 225 -4.47 8.59 -17.89
C MET A 225 -4.52 8.29 -16.39
N LEU A 226 -3.46 7.66 -15.86
CA LEU A 226 -3.39 7.32 -14.44
C LEU A 226 -3.29 8.56 -13.55
N GLU A 227 -2.55 9.59 -13.98
CA GLU A 227 -2.45 10.87 -13.27
C GLU A 227 -3.76 11.66 -13.37
N SER A 228 -4.45 11.66 -14.51
CA SER A 228 -5.77 12.31 -14.63
C SER A 228 -6.82 11.65 -13.74
N LEU A 229 -6.75 10.32 -13.57
CA LEU A 229 -7.63 9.57 -12.68
C LEU A 229 -7.46 9.98 -11.21
N GLU A 230 -6.24 10.36 -10.80
CA GLU A 230 -5.96 10.82 -9.43
C GLU A 230 -6.49 12.24 -9.16
N LEU A 231 -6.56 13.08 -10.19
CA LEU A 231 -6.99 14.47 -10.08
C LEU A 231 -8.52 14.62 -10.15
N ASP A 232 -9.26 13.56 -10.50
CA ASP A 232 -10.72 13.59 -10.61
C ASP A 232 -11.36 13.78 -9.22
N PRO A 233 -11.95 14.97 -8.92
CA PRO A 233 -12.53 15.25 -7.62
C PRO A 233 -13.77 14.40 -7.31
N LEU A 234 -14.33 13.70 -8.29
CA LEU A 234 -15.50 12.82 -8.11
C LEU A 234 -15.12 11.41 -7.64
N GLN A 235 -13.85 10.99 -7.73
CA GLN A 235 -13.41 9.63 -7.39
C GLN A 235 -12.91 9.45 -5.94
N VAL A 236 -12.96 10.52 -5.12
CA VAL A 236 -12.28 10.61 -3.82
C VAL A 236 -12.67 9.50 -2.83
N ASP A 237 -13.81 8.82 -3.00
CA ASP A 237 -14.31 7.83 -2.04
C ASP A 237 -14.20 6.36 -2.47
N CYS A 238 -13.80 6.04 -3.72
CA CYS A 238 -13.85 4.64 -4.19
C CYS A 238 -12.69 4.24 -5.10
N ILE A 239 -11.58 3.83 -4.49
CA ILE A 239 -10.43 3.25 -5.22
C ILE A 239 -10.81 1.86 -5.71
N GLN A 240 -10.71 1.66 -7.02
CA GLN A 240 -10.96 0.38 -7.68
C GLN A 240 -9.70 -0.49 -7.71
N ILE A 241 -9.89 -1.82 -7.76
CA ILE A 241 -8.76 -2.77 -7.78
C ILE A 241 -7.92 -2.60 -9.04
N GLU A 242 -8.55 -2.23 -10.14
CA GLU A 242 -7.94 -1.97 -11.44
C GLU A 242 -6.92 -0.83 -11.36
N GLN A 243 -7.16 0.19 -10.54
CA GLN A 243 -6.22 1.30 -10.36
C GLN A 243 -4.93 0.83 -9.65
N VAL A 244 -5.05 -0.01 -8.62
CA VAL A 244 -3.89 -0.59 -7.92
C VAL A 244 -3.08 -1.49 -8.88
N GLN A 245 -3.79 -2.31 -9.65
CA GLN A 245 -3.20 -3.21 -10.64
C GLN A 245 -2.48 -2.42 -11.74
N ALA A 246 -3.08 -1.34 -12.24
CA ALA A 246 -2.48 -0.48 -13.25
C ALA A 246 -1.17 0.17 -12.75
N TRP A 247 -1.17 0.73 -11.54
CA TRP A 247 0.05 1.30 -10.93
C TRP A 247 1.13 0.24 -10.70
N ALA A 248 0.78 -0.98 -10.29
CA ALA A 248 1.72 -2.08 -10.15
C ALA A 248 2.38 -2.45 -11.49
N LEU A 249 1.58 -2.58 -12.56
CA LEU A 249 2.10 -2.89 -13.90
C LEU A 249 2.98 -1.77 -14.47
N LEU A 250 2.57 -0.51 -14.27
CA LEU A 250 3.37 0.64 -14.70
C LEU A 250 4.71 0.72 -13.95
N ALA A 251 4.71 0.51 -12.63
CA ALA A 251 5.94 0.46 -11.84
C ALA A 251 6.89 -0.63 -12.34
N MET A 252 6.38 -1.82 -12.64
CA MET A 252 7.17 -2.91 -13.23
C MET A 252 7.78 -2.53 -14.58
N TYR A 253 6.99 -1.90 -15.47
CA TYR A 253 7.51 -1.39 -16.74
C TYR A 253 8.64 -0.38 -16.51
N GLU A 254 8.47 0.55 -15.58
CA GLU A 254 9.45 1.59 -15.30
C GLU A 254 10.75 1.06 -14.72
N PHE A 255 10.69 0.06 -13.83
CA PHE A 255 11.88 -0.62 -13.35
C PHE A 255 12.64 -1.32 -14.49
N MET A 256 11.95 -1.86 -15.49
CA MET A 256 12.58 -2.57 -16.60
C MET A 256 13.10 -1.64 -17.70
N ARG A 257 12.45 -0.50 -17.96
CA ARG A 257 12.63 0.28 -19.20
C ARG A 257 12.99 1.75 -18.99
N VAL A 258 12.59 2.35 -17.88
CA VAL A 258 12.69 3.82 -17.70
C VAL A 258 13.79 4.17 -16.70
N GLY A 259 13.76 3.57 -15.52
CA GLY A 259 14.75 3.82 -14.48
C GLY A 259 14.20 3.64 -13.08
N TYR A 260 15.13 3.36 -12.17
CA TYR A 260 14.81 2.97 -10.79
C TYR A 260 13.98 4.01 -10.02
N ARG A 261 14.41 5.28 -10.01
CA ARG A 261 13.72 6.36 -9.28
C ARG A 261 12.27 6.54 -9.74
N ARG A 262 12.02 6.38 -11.03
CA ARG A 262 10.67 6.50 -11.62
C ARG A 262 9.79 5.35 -11.14
N GLY A 263 10.27 4.11 -11.31
CA GLY A 263 9.58 2.90 -10.87
C GLY A 263 9.29 2.92 -9.38
N TRP A 264 10.22 3.43 -8.56
CA TRP A 264 10.04 3.57 -7.12
C TRP A 264 8.89 4.51 -6.75
N MET A 265 8.79 5.68 -7.39
CA MET A 265 7.69 6.61 -7.15
C MET A 265 6.33 6.00 -7.53
N SER A 266 6.25 5.31 -8.67
CA SER A 266 5.03 4.63 -9.10
C SER A 266 4.67 3.44 -8.21
N ALA A 267 5.66 2.68 -7.73
CA ALA A 267 5.46 1.62 -6.75
C ALA A 267 4.90 2.19 -5.43
N GLY A 268 5.43 3.33 -4.96
CA GLY A 268 4.92 4.02 -3.78
C GLY A 268 3.44 4.41 -3.89
N LYS A 269 2.99 4.84 -5.08
CA LYS A 269 1.57 5.07 -5.37
C LYS A 269 0.76 3.78 -5.28
N CYS A 270 1.22 2.71 -5.92
CA CYS A 270 0.60 1.38 -5.83
C CYS A 270 0.43 0.94 -4.36
N PHE A 271 1.47 1.06 -3.54
CA PHE A 271 1.42 0.64 -2.13
C PHE A 271 0.41 1.44 -1.32
N ARG A 272 0.38 2.76 -1.51
CA ARG A 272 -0.58 3.64 -0.86
C ARG A 272 -2.02 3.29 -1.25
N PHE A 273 -2.30 3.06 -2.53
CA PHE A 273 -3.62 2.63 -2.96
C PHE A 273 -4.00 1.24 -2.41
N ALA A 274 -3.07 0.29 -2.37
CA ALA A 274 -3.29 -1.03 -1.76
C ALA A 274 -3.64 -0.94 -0.26
N ILE A 275 -2.99 -0.02 0.48
CA ILE A 275 -3.30 0.25 1.89
C ILE A 275 -4.66 0.92 2.05
N LEU A 276 -4.95 1.94 1.23
CA LEU A 276 -6.24 2.66 1.26
C LEU A 276 -7.43 1.74 0.95
N MET A 277 -7.26 0.82 0.00
CA MET A 277 -8.22 -0.25 -0.30
C MET A 277 -8.29 -1.35 0.77
N LYS A 278 -7.46 -1.28 1.82
CA LYS A 278 -7.34 -2.28 2.89
C LYS A 278 -7.07 -3.69 2.36
N LEU A 279 -6.29 -3.81 1.28
CA LEU A 279 -5.97 -5.12 0.70
C LEU A 279 -5.23 -6.03 1.70
N HIS A 280 -4.45 -5.46 2.63
CA HIS A 280 -3.76 -6.20 3.70
C HIS A 280 -4.70 -6.97 4.65
N ASN A 281 -6.00 -6.69 4.64
CA ASN A 281 -6.99 -7.29 5.55
C ASN A 281 -8.12 -8.06 4.83
N ILE A 282 -7.89 -8.54 3.60
CA ILE A 282 -8.92 -9.23 2.79
C ILE A 282 -9.50 -10.47 3.52
N ASP A 283 -8.66 -11.24 4.22
CA ASP A 283 -9.05 -12.48 4.90
C ASP A 283 -9.48 -12.26 6.37
N GLY A 284 -9.42 -11.01 6.88
CA GLY A 284 -9.77 -10.69 8.26
C GLY A 284 -11.28 -10.76 8.53
N LEU A 285 -11.65 -11.06 9.78
CA LEU A 285 -13.05 -11.12 10.25
C LEU A 285 -13.84 -9.82 10.00
N ASP A 286 -13.15 -8.68 9.89
CA ASP A 286 -13.71 -7.36 9.60
C ASP A 286 -13.65 -6.97 8.10
N GLY A 287 -12.91 -7.73 7.28
CA GLY A 287 -12.55 -7.37 5.90
C GLY A 287 -13.70 -7.40 4.89
N ILE A 288 -14.76 -8.14 5.19
CA ILE A 288 -15.95 -8.28 4.34
C ILE A 288 -17.17 -7.56 4.95
N ALA A 289 -17.14 -7.26 6.26
CA ALA A 289 -18.36 -6.94 7.01
C ALA A 289 -18.74 -5.45 7.09
N VAL A 290 -17.84 -4.50 6.79
CA VAL A 290 -18.10 -3.08 7.13
C VAL A 290 -18.38 -2.17 5.92
N ASN A 291 -17.93 -2.50 4.70
CA ASN A 291 -17.97 -1.52 3.59
C ASN A 291 -18.64 -1.97 2.27
N SER A 292 -19.22 -3.16 2.14
CA SER A 292 -19.96 -3.50 0.92
C SER A 292 -21.09 -4.48 1.18
N SER A 293 -22.31 -4.04 0.91
CA SER A 293 -23.55 -4.83 0.79
C SER A 293 -23.53 -5.84 -0.37
N VAL A 294 -22.35 -6.17 -0.91
CA VAL A 294 -22.15 -7.07 -2.05
C VAL A 294 -21.17 -8.16 -1.63
N THR A 295 -21.65 -9.40 -1.59
CA THR A 295 -20.78 -10.57 -1.47
C THR A 295 -19.87 -10.63 -2.68
N LEU A 296 -18.61 -10.25 -2.50
CA LEU A 296 -17.60 -10.31 -3.56
C LEU A 296 -17.45 -11.76 -4.06
N SER A 297 -17.30 -11.91 -5.37
CA SER A 297 -17.05 -13.22 -5.97
C SER A 297 -15.69 -13.79 -5.54
N TRP A 298 -15.55 -15.12 -5.56
CA TRP A 298 -14.26 -15.77 -5.30
C TRP A 298 -13.14 -15.24 -6.20
N ALA A 299 -13.44 -14.95 -7.47
CA ALA A 299 -12.49 -14.38 -8.41
C ALA A 299 -12.02 -12.98 -7.99
N GLU A 300 -12.93 -12.14 -7.50
CA GLU A 300 -12.63 -10.80 -6.99
C GLU A 300 -11.76 -10.82 -5.74
N ILE A 301 -12.05 -11.72 -4.80
CA ILE A 301 -11.24 -11.90 -3.59
C ILE A 301 -9.84 -12.35 -3.97
N GLU A 302 -9.74 -13.30 -4.89
CA GLU A 302 -8.45 -13.84 -5.35
C GLU A 302 -7.62 -12.80 -6.14
N GLU A 303 -8.23 -11.99 -7.00
CA GLU A 303 -7.54 -10.88 -7.68
C GLU A 303 -7.00 -9.84 -6.69
N ARG A 304 -7.78 -9.50 -5.66
CA ARG A 304 -7.33 -8.60 -4.59
C ARG A 304 -6.16 -9.20 -3.81
N ARG A 305 -6.23 -10.49 -3.46
CA ARG A 305 -5.16 -11.22 -2.77
C ARG A 305 -3.86 -11.21 -3.58
N ARG A 306 -3.94 -11.55 -4.88
CA ARG A 306 -2.77 -11.58 -5.78
C ARG A 306 -2.17 -10.20 -5.98
N THR A 307 -3.01 -9.17 -6.16
CA THR A 307 -2.55 -7.78 -6.27
C THR A 307 -1.79 -7.35 -5.02
N PHE A 308 -2.28 -7.69 -3.82
CA PHE A 308 -1.56 -7.42 -2.59
C PHE A 308 -0.20 -8.13 -2.54
N TRP A 309 -0.16 -9.43 -2.82
CA TRP A 309 1.09 -10.18 -2.77
C TRP A 309 2.12 -9.70 -3.80
N MET A 310 1.66 -9.23 -4.96
CA MET A 310 2.53 -8.57 -5.94
C MET A 310 3.08 -7.25 -5.39
N ALA A 311 2.24 -6.38 -4.84
CA ALA A 311 2.69 -5.14 -4.21
C ALA A 311 3.69 -5.40 -3.06
N TYR A 312 3.40 -6.40 -2.21
CA TYR A 312 4.28 -6.83 -1.13
C TYR A 312 5.64 -7.34 -1.65
N THR A 313 5.62 -8.12 -2.74
CA THR A 313 6.85 -8.64 -3.36
C THR A 313 7.71 -7.52 -3.92
N ILE A 314 7.09 -6.53 -4.58
CA ILE A 314 7.78 -5.34 -5.11
C ILE A 314 8.39 -4.53 -3.95
N ASP A 315 7.65 -4.28 -2.86
CA ASP A 315 8.14 -3.56 -1.68
C ASP A 315 9.36 -4.25 -1.04
N ARG A 316 9.33 -5.58 -0.93
CA ARG A 316 10.44 -6.38 -0.40
C ARG A 316 11.65 -6.33 -1.31
N PHE A 317 11.46 -6.46 -2.62
CA PHE A 317 12.55 -6.42 -3.59
C PHE A 317 13.25 -5.05 -3.58
N ILE A 318 12.47 -3.97 -3.61
CA ILE A 318 12.97 -2.58 -3.51
C ILE A 318 13.74 -2.37 -2.20
N SER A 319 13.16 -2.78 -1.08
CA SER A 319 13.76 -2.56 0.25
C SER A 319 15.05 -3.36 0.43
N LEU A 320 15.16 -4.54 -0.19
CA LEU A 320 16.38 -5.35 -0.18
C LEU A 320 17.51 -4.71 -0.97
N LEU A 321 17.21 -4.04 -2.10
CA LEU A 321 18.23 -3.40 -2.93
C LEU A 321 18.84 -2.18 -2.24
N ASP A 322 18.03 -1.35 -1.58
CA ASP A 322 18.47 -0.04 -1.08
C ASP A 322 18.52 0.09 0.45
N GLN A 323 18.24 -0.98 1.20
CA GLN A 323 18.11 -0.96 2.67
C GLN A 323 17.06 0.05 3.18
N LEU A 324 16.05 0.34 2.36
CA LEU A 324 14.98 1.27 2.69
C LEU A 324 13.97 0.63 3.69
N PRO A 325 13.28 1.46 4.48
CA PRO A 325 12.22 0.96 5.36
C PRO A 325 11.08 0.37 4.53
N LEU A 326 10.55 -0.76 5.01
CA LEU A 326 9.44 -1.48 4.38
C LEU A 326 8.15 -0.68 4.49
N THR A 327 7.37 -0.65 3.41
CA THR A 327 6.05 -0.02 3.41
C THR A 327 5.01 -0.91 4.09
N PHE A 328 5.10 -2.23 3.90
CA PHE A 328 4.18 -3.19 4.51
C PHE A 328 4.78 -3.86 5.74
N ASP A 329 4.23 -3.54 6.93
CA ASP A 329 4.55 -4.24 8.16
C ASP A 329 3.98 -5.67 8.13
N GLN A 330 4.86 -6.66 8.29
CA GLN A 330 4.51 -8.09 8.30
C GLN A 330 3.49 -8.44 9.39
N HIS A 331 3.45 -7.68 10.48
CA HIS A 331 2.52 -7.93 11.59
C HIS A 331 1.08 -7.48 11.31
N VAL A 332 0.85 -6.69 10.26
CA VAL A 332 -0.46 -6.13 9.90
C VAL A 332 -1.11 -6.91 8.75
N VAL A 333 -0.36 -7.79 8.09
CA VAL A 333 -0.86 -8.62 6.98
C VAL A 333 -1.64 -9.81 7.54
N SER A 334 -2.95 -9.86 7.29
CA SER A 334 -3.83 -10.97 7.70
C SER A 334 -4.19 -11.92 6.54
N ILE A 335 -3.53 -11.78 5.38
CA ILE A 335 -3.81 -12.55 4.18
C ILE A 335 -3.08 -13.91 4.22
N ALA A 336 -3.80 -14.98 3.89
CA ALA A 336 -3.18 -16.29 3.75
C ALA A 336 -2.31 -16.37 2.47
N PRO A 337 -1.09 -16.92 2.57
CA PRO A 337 -0.19 -17.07 1.41
C PRO A 337 -0.64 -18.12 0.39
N ASP A 338 -1.62 -18.97 0.71
CA ASP A 338 -2.13 -20.01 -0.21
C ASP A 338 -3.61 -20.37 0.07
N PRO A 339 -4.50 -20.37 -0.95
CA PRO A 339 -5.88 -20.87 -0.81
C PRO A 339 -6.00 -22.38 -0.56
N LYS A 340 -4.94 -23.18 -0.72
CA LYS A 340 -5.03 -24.65 -0.67
C LYS A 340 -4.88 -25.30 0.71
N VAL A 341 -4.59 -24.55 1.77
CA VAL A 341 -4.27 -25.16 3.08
C VAL A 341 -5.50 -25.37 4.00
N ASN A 342 -6.68 -24.89 3.63
CA ASN A 342 -7.89 -25.00 4.47
C ASN A 342 -9.02 -25.86 3.86
N VAL A 343 -8.69 -27.04 3.34
CA VAL A 343 -9.68 -28.11 3.07
C VAL A 343 -9.20 -29.43 3.66
N SER A 344 -8.95 -29.46 4.97
CA SER A 344 -8.84 -30.71 5.73
C SER A 344 -8.90 -30.43 7.23
N GLN A 345 -10.00 -29.82 7.69
CA GLN A 345 -10.49 -29.90 9.07
C GLN A 345 -11.76 -29.03 9.19
N ARG A 346 -12.89 -29.59 8.77
CA ARG A 346 -14.20 -29.40 9.41
C ARG A 346 -15.17 -30.46 8.91
#